data_AF-A0A932PN15-F1
#
_entry.id   AF-A0A932PN15-F1
#
_cell.length_a   1.000
_cell.length_b   1.000
_cell.length_c   1.000
_cell.angle_alpha   90.00
_cell.angle_beta   90.00
_cell.angle_gamma   90.00
#
_symmetry.space_group_name_H-M   'P 1'
#
loop_
_entity.id
_entity.type
_entity.pdbx_description
1 polymer ?
#
loop_
_entity_poly.entity_id
_entity_poly.type
_entity_poly.pdbx_seq_one_letter_code
_entity_poly.pdbx_strand_id
1 'polypeptide(L)'
;MRISGKSSGVGSAQGVTGAKASGVSSSGPVSAASSTDAVQVSSAARLVAVAQEALAVVPDVRMEKVEAIKNQLDADSYNPDGEAVAEGLIKEHLAQGRHS
;
A
#
# COMPACT_ATOMS: atom_id res chain seq x y z
N MET A 1 30.20 5.05 18.09
CA MET A 1 29.73 6.42 18.39
C MET A 1 28.74 6.36 19.53
N ARG A 2 28.79 7.31 20.48
CA ARG A 2 28.00 7.35 21.72
C ARG A 2 26.78 8.26 21.51
N ILE A 3 25.59 7.82 21.91
CA ILE A 3 24.49 8.72 22.26
C ILE A 3 23.91 8.28 23.61
N SER A 4 24.35 8.93 24.67
CA SER A 4 23.65 8.97 25.95
C SER A 4 22.69 10.16 25.93
N GLY A 5 21.42 9.92 26.21
CA GLY A 5 20.39 10.95 26.38
C GLY A 5 19.37 10.47 27.41
N LYS A 6 19.17 11.26 28.45
CA LYS A 6 18.60 10.95 29.76
C LYS A 6 17.06 11.09 29.78
N SER A 7 16.44 10.14 30.49
CA SER A 7 15.09 10.09 31.10
C SER A 7 14.15 11.32 31.09
N SER A 8 12.91 11.07 30.68
CA SER A 8 11.64 11.58 31.25
C SER A 8 10.54 10.66 30.70
N GLY A 9 9.48 10.22 31.37
CA GLY A 9 8.94 10.42 32.70
C GLY A 9 7.50 9.90 32.62
N VAL A 10 7.21 8.80 33.34
CA VAL A 10 5.90 8.35 33.87
C VAL A 10 4.79 7.94 32.88
N GLY A 11 4.46 6.65 32.92
CA GLY A 11 3.16 6.10 32.56
C GLY A 11 2.85 4.92 33.47
N SER A 12 2.14 5.18 34.57
CA SER A 12 1.74 4.19 35.58
C SER A 12 0.77 3.16 34.99
N ALA A 13 1.08 1.87 35.13
CA ALA A 13 0.09 0.80 35.06
C ALA A 13 0.14 0.02 36.36
N GLN A 14 -0.86 0.29 37.19
CA GLN A 14 -1.06 -0.27 38.52
C GLN A 14 -1.85 -1.58 38.40
N GLY A 15 -1.27 -2.65 38.96
CA GLY A 15 -2.01 -3.73 39.63
C GLY A 15 -2.71 -4.78 38.76
N VAL A 16 -2.09 -5.96 38.67
CA VAL A 16 -2.85 -7.20 38.88
C VAL A 16 -2.02 -8.13 39.78
N THR A 17 -2.55 -8.34 40.98
CA THR A 17 -2.07 -9.32 41.95
C THR A 17 -2.53 -10.71 41.53
N GLY A 18 -1.64 -11.71 41.58
CA GLY A 18 -2.05 -13.09 41.36
C GLY A 18 -0.92 -14.13 41.27
N ALA A 19 -0.67 -14.78 42.41
CA ALA A 19 -0.20 -16.17 42.56
C ALA A 19 1.32 -16.52 42.54
N LYS A 20 1.78 -16.88 43.76
CA LYS A 20 2.39 -18.19 44.13
C LYS A 20 3.92 -18.39 44.01
N ALA A 21 4.56 -18.21 45.17
CA ALA A 21 5.55 -19.05 45.87
C ALA A 21 6.71 -19.76 45.13
N SER A 22 7.91 -19.40 45.59
CA SER A 22 9.05 -20.27 45.98
C SER A 22 9.89 -20.98 44.91
N GLY A 23 11.21 -20.70 44.97
CA GLY A 23 12.22 -21.76 44.92
C GLY A 23 13.30 -21.67 43.83
N VAL A 24 14.52 -21.35 44.27
CA VAL A 24 15.81 -21.97 43.89
C VAL A 24 16.35 -21.79 42.45
N SER A 25 17.61 -21.35 42.45
CA SER A 25 18.57 -21.25 41.36
C SER A 25 18.74 -22.54 40.53
N SER A 26 18.85 -22.40 39.21
CA SER A 26 19.69 -23.27 38.38
C SER A 26 20.12 -22.56 37.11
N SER A 27 21.44 -22.35 36.99
CA SER A 27 22.14 -22.00 35.75
C SER A 27 21.82 -23.05 34.68
N GLY A 28 21.17 -22.61 33.60
CA GLY A 28 20.83 -23.42 32.42
C GLY A 28 21.30 -22.69 31.15
N PRO A 29 21.62 -23.43 30.09
CA PRO A 29 22.45 -22.95 28.98
C PRO A 29 21.81 -21.75 28.29
N VAL A 30 22.64 -20.76 27.95
CA VAL A 30 22.24 -19.62 27.13
C VAL A 30 21.83 -20.13 25.75
N SER A 31 20.54 -20.41 25.58
CA SER A 31 19.95 -20.66 24.28
C SER A 31 20.20 -19.39 23.46
N ALA A 32 20.99 -19.52 22.40
CA ALA A 32 21.27 -18.44 21.47
C ALA A 32 19.93 -17.96 20.90
N ALA A 33 19.39 -16.90 21.49
CA ALA A 33 18.21 -16.23 20.99
C ALA A 33 18.64 -15.61 19.66
N SER A 34 18.32 -16.30 18.57
CA SER A 34 18.29 -15.70 17.24
C SER A 34 17.33 -14.52 17.31
N SER A 35 17.90 -13.33 17.52
CA SER A 35 17.18 -12.07 17.55
C SER A 35 16.62 -11.84 16.16
N THR A 36 15.38 -12.26 15.97
CA THR A 36 14.64 -12.04 14.74
C THR A 36 14.31 -10.55 14.71
N ASP A 37 14.89 -9.82 13.74
CA ASP A 37 14.56 -8.41 13.53
C ASP A 37 13.14 -8.33 12.95
N ALA A 38 12.22 -7.72 13.69
CA ALA A 38 10.81 -7.63 13.34
C ALA A 38 10.51 -6.24 12.77
N VAL A 39 10.43 -6.14 11.45
CA VAL A 39 10.11 -4.89 10.75
C VAL A 39 8.58 -4.70 10.74
N GLN A 40 8.09 -3.57 11.26
CA GLN A 40 6.66 -3.24 11.21
C GLN A 40 6.32 -2.40 9.97
N VAL A 41 5.42 -2.93 9.12
CA VAL A 41 4.90 -2.21 7.96
C VAL A 41 3.70 -1.33 8.36
N SER A 42 3.77 -0.05 8.01
CA SER A 42 2.72 0.94 8.27
C SER A 42 1.42 0.59 7.53
N SER A 43 0.28 1.07 8.02
CA SER A 43 -1.03 0.84 7.39
C SER A 43 -1.10 1.37 5.96
N ALA A 44 -0.52 2.55 5.70
CA ALA A 44 -0.46 3.15 4.37
C ALA A 44 0.32 2.28 3.37
N ALA A 45 1.45 1.70 3.80
CA ALA A 45 2.25 0.83 2.93
C ALA A 45 1.49 -0.46 2.56
N ARG A 46 0.67 -1.00 3.48
CA ARG A 46 -0.20 -2.14 3.17
C ARG A 46 -1.27 -1.79 2.13
N LEU A 47 -1.87 -0.61 2.22
CA LEU A 47 -2.86 -0.16 1.23
C LEU A 47 -2.24 0.01 -0.16
N VAL A 48 -1.02 0.56 -0.24
CA VAL A 48 -0.29 0.68 -1.50
C VAL A 48 0.04 -0.69 -2.09
N ALA A 49 0.46 -1.66 -1.27
CA ALA A 49 0.72 -3.02 -1.73
C ALA A 49 -0.53 -3.68 -2.33
N VAL A 50 -1.69 -3.53 -1.67
CA VAL A 50 -2.97 -4.03 -2.19
C VAL A 50 -3.35 -3.32 -3.49
N ALA A 51 -3.14 -2.00 -3.59
CA ALA A 51 -3.42 -1.27 -4.82
C ALA A 51 -2.52 -1.72 -5.99
N GLN A 52 -1.24 -2.01 -5.72
CA GLN A 52 -0.32 -2.54 -6.73
C GLN A 52 -0.72 -3.94 -7.19
N GLU A 53 -1.11 -4.81 -6.26
CA GLU A 53 -1.61 -6.15 -6.58
C GLU A 53 -2.89 -6.08 -7.43
N ALA A 54 -3.81 -5.18 -7.10
CA ALA A 54 -5.02 -4.96 -7.88
C ALA A 54 -4.70 -4.46 -9.30
N LEU A 55 -3.74 -3.56 -9.46
CA LEU A 55 -3.30 -3.06 -10.77
C LEU A 55 -2.63 -4.15 -11.62
N ALA A 56 -1.93 -5.10 -11.01
CA ALA A 56 -1.25 -6.18 -11.73
C ALA A 56 -2.22 -7.15 -12.43
N VAL A 57 -3.46 -7.24 -11.97
CA VAL A 57 -4.50 -8.12 -12.55
C VAL A 57 -5.31 -7.40 -13.63
N VAL A 58 -5.23 -6.06 -13.71
CA VAL A 58 -5.97 -5.29 -14.70
C VAL A 58 -5.31 -5.47 -16.08
N PRO A 59 -6.04 -5.92 -17.11
CA PRO A 59 -5.48 -6.07 -18.44
C PRO A 59 -5.17 -4.69 -19.05
N ASP A 60 -4.08 -4.63 -19.83
CA ASP A 60 -3.67 -3.42 -20.56
C ASP A 60 -4.78 -2.89 -21.47
N VAL A 61 -5.55 -3.80 -22.09
CA VAL A 61 -6.68 -3.48 -22.96
C VAL A 61 -7.96 -4.05 -22.38
N ARG A 62 -8.94 -3.18 -22.13
CA ARG A 62 -10.29 -3.58 -21.72
C ARG A 62 -11.10 -4.03 -22.93
N MET A 63 -10.87 -5.27 -23.37
CA MET A 63 -11.50 -5.86 -24.57
C MET A 63 -13.02 -5.70 -24.59
N GLU A 64 -13.69 -5.88 -23.45
CA GLU A 64 -15.13 -5.67 -23.31
C GLU A 64 -15.59 -4.28 -23.81
N LYS A 65 -14.85 -3.22 -23.46
CA LYS A 65 -15.19 -1.85 -23.91
C LYS A 65 -14.94 -1.67 -25.40
N VAL A 66 -13.89 -2.30 -25.91
CA VAL A 66 -13.56 -2.26 -27.34
C VAL A 66 -14.66 -2.95 -28.15
N GLU A 67 -15.10 -4.12 -27.71
CA GLU A 67 -16.20 -4.87 -28.35
C GLU A 67 -17.53 -4.11 -28.28
N ALA A 68 -17.84 -3.50 -27.14
CA ALA A 68 -19.05 -2.67 -27.02
C ALA A 68 -19.05 -1.49 -28.01
N ILE A 69 -17.91 -0.80 -28.17
CA ILE A 69 -17.77 0.30 -29.14
C ILE A 69 -17.86 -0.23 -30.58
N LYS A 70 -17.21 -1.37 -30.89
CA LYS A 70 -17.30 -2.00 -32.22
C LYS A 70 -18.75 -2.32 -32.59
N ASN A 71 -19.50 -2.93 -31.67
CA ASN A 71 -20.91 -3.23 -31.89
C ASN A 71 -21.74 -1.97 -32.14
N GLN A 72 -21.45 -0.87 -31.44
CA GLN A 72 -22.13 0.41 -31.66
C GLN A 72 -21.81 0.99 -33.04
N LEU A 73 -20.57 0.81 -33.51
CA LEU A 73 -20.13 1.25 -34.83
C LEU A 73 -20.78 0.42 -35.94
N ASP A 74 -20.82 -0.91 -35.79
CA ASP A 74 -21.49 -1.82 -36.74
C ASP A 74 -23.01 -1.56 -36.82
N ALA A 75 -23.59 -1.05 -35.74
CA ALA A 75 -25.00 -0.65 -35.67
C ALA A 75 -25.26 0.82 -36.08
N ASP A 76 -24.26 1.54 -36.59
CA ASP A 76 -24.33 2.98 -36.93
C ASP A 76 -24.85 3.88 -35.78
N SER A 77 -24.71 3.41 -34.54
CA SER A 77 -25.24 4.05 -33.33
C SER A 77 -24.17 4.78 -32.51
N TYR A 78 -22.91 4.64 -32.91
CA TYR A 78 -21.79 5.31 -32.26
C TYR A 78 -21.79 6.81 -32.59
N ASN A 79 -22.18 7.62 -31.60
CA ASN A 79 -22.25 9.08 -31.71
C ASN A 79 -21.38 9.70 -30.62
N PRO A 80 -20.08 9.94 -30.88
CA PRO A 80 -19.20 10.57 -29.90
C PRO A 80 -19.60 12.04 -29.71
N ASP A 81 -19.42 12.54 -28.49
CA ASP A 81 -19.62 13.95 -28.19
C ASP A 81 -18.50 14.80 -28.82
N GLY A 82 -18.88 15.75 -29.66
CA GLY A 82 -17.95 16.63 -30.37
C GLY A 82 -17.13 17.53 -29.45
N GLU A 83 -17.71 17.96 -28.32
CA GLU A 83 -16.99 18.78 -27.34
C GLU A 83 -15.88 17.96 -26.67
N ALA A 84 -16.18 16.73 -26.25
CA ALA A 84 -15.21 15.80 -25.67
C ALA A 84 -14.08 15.45 -26.65
N VAL A 85 -14.39 15.33 -27.95
CA VAL A 85 -13.37 15.11 -29.00
C VAL A 85 -12.44 16.31 -29.11
N ALA A 86 -12.99 17.53 -29.18
CA ALA A 86 -12.19 18.75 -29.27
C ALA A 86 -11.29 18.94 -28.03
N GLU A 87 -11.83 18.71 -26.84
CA GLU A 87 -11.05 18.74 -25.59
C GLU A 87 -9.89 17.73 -25.63
N GLY A 88 -10.17 16.50 -26.09
CA GLY A 88 -9.16 15.45 -26.25
C GLY A 88 -8.00 15.86 -27.15
N LEU A 89 -8.31 16.46 -28.31
CA LEU A 89 -7.31 16.96 -29.26
C LEU A 89 -6.42 18.06 -28.66
N ILE A 90 -7.03 19.04 -27.97
CA ILE A 90 -6.28 20.12 -27.31
C ILE A 90 -5.37 19.54 -26.21
N LYS A 91 -5.90 18.63 -25.40
CA LYS A 91 -5.16 18.00 -24.31
C LYS A 91 -3.95 17.21 -24.81
N GLU A 92 -4.11 16.47 -25.90
CA GLU A 92 -3.00 15.73 -26.53
C GLU A 92 -1.93 16.70 -27.04
N HIS A 93 -2.32 17.76 -27.75
CA HIS A 93 -1.39 18.74 -28.28
C HIS A 93 -0.58 19.45 -27.17
N LEU A 94 -1.24 19.83 -26.07
CA LEU A 94 -0.58 20.42 -24.91
C LEU A 94 0.33 19.44 -24.18
N ALA A 95 0.00 18.14 -24.18
CA ALA A 95 0.86 17.12 -23.60
C ALA A 95 2.13 16.91 -24.44
N GLN A 96 1.99 16.86 -25.77
CA GLN A 96 3.11 16.69 -26.71
C GLN A 96 4.04 17.91 -26.74
N GLY A 97 3.49 19.13 -26.69
CA GLY A 97 4.27 20.37 -26.66
C GLY A 97 5.13 20.57 -25.42
N ARG A 98 4.87 19.85 -24.31
CA ARG A 98 5.68 19.88 -23.09
C ARG A 98 6.91 18.95 -23.10
N HIS A 99 7.05 18.13 -24.13
CA HIS A 99 8.19 17.21 -24.28
C HIS A 99 9.26 17.73 -25.27
N SER A 100 9.24 19.03 -25.60
CA SER A 100 10.24 19.71 -26.45
C SER A 100 11.11 20.66 -25.65
#